data_AF-A0A7G1I5X1-F1
#
_entry.id   AF-A0A7G1I5X1-F1
#
_cell.length_a   1.000
_cell.length_b   1.000
_cell.length_c   1.000
_cell.angle_alpha   90.00
_cell.angle_beta   90.00
_cell.angle_gamma   90.00
#
_symmetry.space_group_name_H-M   'P 1'
#
loop_
_entity.id
_entity.type
_entity.pdbx_description
1 polymer ?
#
loop_
_entity_poly.entity_id
_entity_poly.type
_entity_poly.pdbx_seq_one_letter_code
_entity_poly.pdbx_strand_id
1 'polypeptide(L)'
;MGKKAINLNRFSMIASLCLLSVFLCITLLAANGEQHTEHCAERKSMLLKMMDSMMTEMDSVSLDASVSGDFLRQMIPHHQGAVEMAEYEIKYGKSPEMIRLARKIVTAQQQEIAEMETMLKNYPYKEGETVPIKYVDAMTKIMMDMMHQTPTDMELKGKDVDCSFAMVMLPHHQAAVDMAMVFLKLEPQSQLVTFAQSIVSDQKKEIEQMQKFIENDCK
;
A
#
# COMPACT_ATOMS: atom_id res chain seq x y z
N MET A 1 -58.37 9.48 -76.40
CA MET A 1 -57.51 10.66 -76.11
C MET A 1 -56.49 10.20 -75.07
N GLY A 2 -55.26 9.78 -75.39
CA GLY A 2 -54.09 10.58 -75.82
C GLY A 2 -53.27 11.02 -74.58
N LYS A 3 -52.25 10.27 -74.10
CA LYS A 3 -50.76 10.44 -74.30
C LYS A 3 -50.26 11.85 -73.89
N LYS A 4 -49.21 12.13 -73.08
CA LYS A 4 -47.84 11.59 -72.83
C LYS A 4 -47.22 12.41 -71.64
N ALA A 5 -46.48 11.84 -70.68
CA ALA A 5 -45.02 11.58 -70.57
C ALA A 5 -44.08 12.81 -70.35
N ILE A 6 -43.46 12.97 -69.17
CA ILE A 6 -42.04 12.69 -68.73
C ILE A 6 -40.97 13.76 -69.11
N ASN A 7 -40.18 14.25 -68.12
CA ASN A 7 -38.70 14.20 -67.94
C ASN A 7 -38.23 15.32 -66.96
N LEU A 8 -37.65 15.14 -65.77
CA LEU A 8 -36.35 14.59 -65.32
C LEU A 8 -35.07 15.36 -65.79
N ASN A 9 -34.41 15.96 -64.79
CA ASN A 9 -32.98 15.78 -64.44
C ASN A 9 -31.96 16.91 -64.78
N ARG A 10 -31.12 17.31 -63.79
CA ARG A 10 -29.62 17.29 -63.77
C ARG A 10 -28.84 18.52 -63.21
N PHE A 11 -28.06 18.23 -62.15
CA PHE A 11 -26.61 18.45 -61.90
C PHE A 11 -25.87 19.81 -62.11
N SER A 12 -25.01 20.14 -61.11
CA SER A 12 -23.58 20.57 -61.18
C SER A 12 -23.28 21.89 -60.42
N MET A 13 -22.61 21.88 -59.24
CA MET A 13 -21.15 22.01 -58.95
C MET A 13 -20.44 23.31 -59.40
N ILE A 14 -19.65 23.95 -58.50
CA ILE A 14 -18.36 24.71 -58.62
C ILE A 14 -18.14 25.54 -57.31
N ALA A 15 -17.23 25.17 -56.37
CA ALA A 15 -15.81 25.58 -56.17
C ALA A 15 -15.60 27.08 -55.79
N SER A 16 -15.17 27.44 -54.57
CA SER A 16 -13.79 27.52 -54.01
C SER A 16 -13.21 28.96 -54.05
N LEU A 17 -12.74 29.52 -52.92
CA LEU A 17 -11.43 30.21 -52.81
C LEU A 17 -11.09 30.69 -51.37
N CYS A 18 -9.86 30.40 -50.94
CA CYS A 18 -9.16 30.83 -49.73
C CYS A 18 -8.82 32.34 -49.71
N LEU A 19 -8.54 32.93 -48.53
CA LEU A 19 -7.21 33.45 -48.16
C LEU A 19 -7.16 34.12 -46.77
N LEU A 20 -6.00 33.95 -46.12
CA LEU A 20 -5.62 34.35 -44.77
C LEU A 20 -5.57 35.88 -44.56
N SER A 21 -5.80 36.33 -43.33
CA SER A 21 -4.94 37.36 -42.73
C SER A 21 -4.81 37.16 -41.21
N VAL A 22 -3.56 37.06 -40.80
CA VAL A 22 -3.07 36.94 -39.42
C VAL A 22 -3.11 38.33 -38.80
N PHE A 23 -3.74 38.48 -37.62
CA PHE A 23 -3.31 39.48 -36.64
C PHE A 23 -3.59 38.98 -35.23
N LEU A 24 -2.50 38.60 -34.56
CA LEU A 24 -2.39 38.36 -33.14
C LEU A 24 -2.63 39.69 -32.41
N CYS A 25 -3.74 39.80 -31.68
CA CYS A 25 -3.91 40.82 -30.64
C CYS A 25 -4.24 40.11 -29.33
N ILE A 26 -3.20 39.87 -28.54
CA ILE A 26 -3.31 39.47 -27.14
C ILE A 26 -3.91 40.66 -26.39
N THR A 27 -5.20 40.57 -26.06
CA THR A 27 -5.79 41.23 -24.90
C THR A 27 -6.83 40.29 -24.28
N LEU A 28 -6.44 39.70 -23.16
CA LEU A 28 -7.24 39.28 -22.01
C LEU A 28 -8.77 39.29 -22.19
N LEU A 29 -9.33 38.10 -22.41
CA LEU A 29 -10.20 37.39 -21.45
C LEU A 29 -10.44 35.98 -22.05
N ALA A 30 -9.64 35.01 -21.61
CA ALA A 30 -9.82 33.61 -21.99
C ALA A 30 -10.50 32.85 -20.84
N ALA A 31 -11.44 31.97 -21.22
CA ALA A 31 -11.98 30.83 -20.47
C ALA A 31 -12.77 31.18 -19.19
N ASN A 32 -13.90 30.54 -18.88
CA ASN A 32 -13.97 29.14 -18.52
C ASN A 32 -15.21 28.48 -19.14
N GLY A 33 -15.02 27.76 -20.24
CA GLY A 33 -15.66 26.46 -20.31
C GLY A 33 -14.97 25.62 -19.25
N GLU A 34 -15.70 25.17 -18.24
CA GLU A 34 -15.25 24.07 -17.40
C GLU A 34 -15.17 22.84 -18.32
N GLN A 35 -14.01 22.73 -18.98
CA GLN A 35 -13.46 21.46 -19.34
C GLN A 35 -13.28 20.74 -18.00
N HIS A 36 -14.30 19.99 -17.60
CA HIS A 36 -14.16 18.97 -16.58
C HIS A 36 -13.06 18.03 -17.07
N THR A 37 -11.83 18.35 -16.72
CA THR A 37 -10.81 17.35 -16.54
C THR A 37 -11.33 16.51 -15.39
N GLU A 38 -12.03 15.42 -15.74
CA GLU A 38 -12.11 14.26 -14.89
C GLU A 38 -10.65 13.83 -14.69
N HIS A 39 -10.00 14.43 -13.70
CA HIS A 39 -8.83 13.85 -13.10
C HIS A 39 -9.36 12.56 -12.51
N CYS A 40 -9.27 11.47 -13.27
CA CYS A 40 -9.39 10.13 -12.72
C CYS A 40 -8.29 10.05 -11.65
N ALA A 41 -8.62 10.45 -10.43
CA ALA A 41 -7.85 10.08 -9.27
C ALA A 41 -7.89 8.56 -9.27
N GLU A 42 -6.80 7.95 -9.72
CA GLU A 42 -6.62 6.51 -9.73
C GLU A 42 -6.97 6.02 -8.32
N ARG A 43 -8.03 5.21 -8.20
CA ARG A 43 -8.56 4.83 -6.89
C ARG A 43 -7.53 3.90 -6.26
N LYS A 44 -6.81 4.41 -5.26
CA LYS A 44 -5.82 3.62 -4.51
C LYS A 44 -6.37 2.26 -4.09
N SER A 45 -5.60 1.21 -4.32
CA SER A 45 -5.89 -0.17 -3.90
C SER A 45 -6.27 -0.20 -2.42
N MET A 46 -7.25 -1.04 -2.05
CA MET A 46 -7.67 -1.16 -0.65
C MET A 46 -6.52 -1.60 0.25
N LEU A 47 -5.68 -2.53 -0.21
CA LEU A 47 -4.51 -3.01 0.53
C LEU A 47 -3.50 -1.87 0.77
N LEU A 48 -3.29 -1.01 -0.23
CA LEU A 48 -2.39 0.15 -0.05
C LEU A 48 -2.98 1.20 0.90
N LYS A 49 -4.31 1.34 0.98
CA LYS A 49 -4.95 2.20 1.99
C LYS A 49 -4.78 1.64 3.40
N MET A 50 -4.87 0.32 3.56
CA MET A 50 -4.60 -0.35 4.84
C MET A 50 -3.14 -0.17 5.26
N MET A 51 -2.20 -0.25 4.31
CA MET A 51 -0.79 0.07 4.53
C MET A 51 -0.60 1.53 5.00
N ASP A 52 -1.24 2.51 4.34
CA ASP A 52 -1.18 3.91 4.76
C ASP A 52 -1.74 4.13 6.17
N SER A 53 -2.85 3.45 6.49
CA SER A 53 -3.48 3.53 7.80
C SER A 53 -2.53 3.01 8.87
N MET A 54 -1.95 1.83 8.65
CA MET A 54 -0.95 1.25 9.56
C MET A 54 0.24 2.18 9.77
N MET A 55 0.76 2.78 8.70
CA MET A 55 1.87 3.74 8.78
C MET A 55 1.52 4.98 9.61
N THR A 56 0.30 5.48 9.45
CA THR A 56 -0.20 6.62 10.22
C THR A 56 -0.33 6.26 11.70
N GLU A 57 -0.87 5.07 12.01
CA GLU A 57 -1.00 4.58 13.38
C GLU A 57 0.38 4.40 14.03
N MET A 58 1.36 3.82 13.32
CA MET A 58 2.74 3.71 13.79
C MET A 58 3.39 5.07 14.07
N ASP A 59 3.20 6.07 13.22
CA ASP A 59 3.73 7.43 13.40
C ASP A 59 3.10 8.15 14.61
N SER A 60 1.86 7.81 14.93
CA SER A 60 1.13 8.37 16.08
C SER A 60 1.58 7.82 17.44
N VAL A 61 2.34 6.73 17.45
CA VAL A 61 2.82 6.08 18.67
C VAL A 61 3.77 7.02 19.43
N SER A 62 3.48 7.22 20.72
CA SER A 62 4.40 7.92 21.62
C SER A 62 5.58 7.03 22.00
N LEU A 63 6.79 7.55 21.77
CA LEU A 63 8.05 6.86 22.03
C LEU A 63 8.82 7.54 23.17
N ASP A 64 9.64 6.77 23.90
CA ASP A 64 10.45 7.25 25.03
C ASP A 64 11.88 6.67 24.99
N ALA A 65 12.60 6.65 26.11
CA ALA A 65 13.97 6.10 26.10
C ALA A 65 14.00 4.55 26.08
N SER A 66 12.87 3.86 26.20
CA SER A 66 12.80 2.40 26.28
C SER A 66 12.70 1.77 24.90
N VAL A 67 13.83 1.28 24.36
CA VAL A 67 13.83 0.52 23.09
C VAL A 67 12.90 -0.70 23.14
N SER A 68 12.83 -1.39 24.29
CA SER A 68 11.89 -2.51 24.47
C SER A 68 10.44 -2.06 24.46
N GLY A 69 10.10 -0.96 25.14
CA GLY A 69 8.76 -0.38 25.10
C GLY A 69 8.38 0.09 23.70
N ASP A 70 9.25 0.85 23.05
CA ASP A 70 9.05 1.41 21.72
C ASP A 70 8.91 0.33 20.64
N PHE A 71 9.72 -0.74 20.71
CA PHE A 71 9.57 -1.90 19.84
C PHE A 71 8.16 -2.49 19.92
N LEU A 72 7.66 -2.72 21.13
CA LEU A 72 6.30 -3.24 21.34
C LEU A 72 5.24 -2.25 20.87
N ARG A 73 5.35 -0.96 21.23
CA ARG A 73 4.36 0.07 20.88
C ARG A 73 4.24 0.27 19.38
N GLN A 74 5.34 0.14 18.62
CA GLN A 74 5.32 0.24 17.16
C GLN A 74 4.92 -1.07 16.47
N MET A 75 5.30 -2.22 17.03
CA MET A 75 4.99 -3.52 16.42
C MET A 75 3.51 -3.90 16.54
N ILE A 76 2.80 -3.40 17.57
CA ILE A 76 1.35 -3.58 17.72
C ILE A 76 0.55 -3.04 16.52
N PRO A 77 0.61 -1.72 16.18
CA PRO A 77 -0.10 -1.21 15.01
C PRO A 77 0.41 -1.82 13.70
N HIS A 78 1.71 -2.14 13.61
CA HIS A 78 2.26 -2.86 12.45
C HIS A 78 1.57 -4.22 12.24
N HIS A 79 1.36 -5.00 13.32
CA HIS A 79 0.64 -6.27 13.27
C HIS A 79 -0.85 -6.10 13.00
N GLN A 80 -1.49 -5.06 13.57
CA GLN A 80 -2.90 -4.75 13.28
C GLN A 80 -3.13 -4.52 11.78
N GLY A 81 -2.24 -3.78 11.11
CA GLY A 81 -2.30 -3.60 9.66
C GLY A 81 -2.18 -4.92 8.87
N ALA A 82 -1.35 -5.85 9.33
CA ALA A 82 -1.25 -7.18 8.73
C ALA A 82 -2.55 -7.99 8.90
N VAL A 83 -3.16 -7.95 10.09
CA VAL A 83 -4.45 -8.60 10.36
C VAL A 83 -5.53 -8.06 9.43
N GLU A 84 -5.64 -6.73 9.27
CA GLU A 84 -6.63 -6.12 8.38
C GLU A 84 -6.45 -6.53 6.91
N MET A 85 -5.21 -6.53 6.40
CA MET A 85 -4.92 -6.98 5.04
C MET A 85 -5.22 -8.47 4.85
N ALA A 86 -4.91 -9.30 5.85
CA ALA A 86 -5.19 -10.73 5.81
C ALA A 86 -6.70 -11.02 5.88
N GLU A 87 -7.47 -10.26 6.66
CA GLU A 87 -8.93 -10.36 6.66
C GLU A 87 -9.54 -9.96 5.30
N TYR A 88 -8.96 -8.97 4.62
CA TYR A 88 -9.34 -8.60 3.26
C TYR A 88 -9.11 -9.76 2.27
N GLU A 89 -7.93 -10.39 2.34
CA GLU A 89 -7.60 -11.58 1.54
C GLU A 89 -8.57 -12.74 1.81
N ILE A 90 -8.86 -13.04 3.08
CA ILE A 90 -9.82 -14.10 3.44
C ILE A 90 -11.20 -13.85 2.83
N LYS A 91 -11.62 -12.58 2.75
CA LYS A 91 -12.94 -12.20 2.29
C LYS A 91 -13.08 -12.15 0.78
N TYR A 92 -12.02 -11.73 0.07
CA TYR A 92 -12.10 -11.41 -1.37
C TYR A 92 -11.12 -12.17 -2.25
N GLY A 93 -10.12 -12.84 -1.67
CA GLY A 93 -9.18 -13.72 -2.37
C GLY A 93 -9.87 -14.97 -2.94
N LYS A 94 -9.17 -15.65 -3.84
CA LYS A 94 -9.67 -16.85 -4.54
C LYS A 94 -8.71 -18.03 -4.48
N SER A 95 -7.43 -17.79 -4.21
CA SER A 95 -6.40 -18.81 -4.06
C SER A 95 -6.59 -19.52 -2.71
N PRO A 96 -6.87 -20.83 -2.70
CA PRO A 96 -6.96 -21.60 -1.45
C PRO A 96 -5.65 -21.59 -0.66
N GLU A 97 -4.51 -21.38 -1.33
CA GLU A 97 -3.21 -21.24 -0.68
C GLU A 97 -3.08 -19.90 0.04
N MET A 98 -3.41 -18.78 -0.61
CA MET A 98 -3.29 -17.45 -0.02
C MET A 98 -4.33 -17.20 1.07
N ILE A 99 -5.57 -17.65 0.90
CA ILE A 99 -6.59 -17.61 1.96
C ILE A 99 -6.13 -18.42 3.19
N ARG A 100 -5.46 -19.57 2.98
CA ARG A 100 -4.93 -20.37 4.09
C ARG A 100 -3.78 -19.66 4.80
N LEU A 101 -2.88 -19.02 4.06
CA LEU A 101 -1.81 -18.21 4.64
C LEU A 101 -2.40 -17.04 5.44
N ALA A 102 -3.34 -16.29 4.86
CA ALA A 102 -4.00 -15.17 5.53
C ALA A 102 -4.68 -15.57 6.84
N ARG A 103 -5.36 -16.73 6.89
CA ARG A 103 -5.93 -17.25 8.17
C ARG A 103 -4.88 -17.54 9.23
N LYS A 104 -3.71 -18.05 8.82
CA LYS A 104 -2.59 -18.27 9.75
C LYS A 104 -2.06 -16.95 10.28
N ILE A 105 -1.85 -15.97 9.40
CA ILE A 105 -1.40 -14.62 9.77
C ILE A 105 -2.36 -13.99 10.77
N VAL A 106 -3.68 -13.99 10.49
CA VAL A 106 -4.68 -13.45 11.43
C VAL A 106 -4.55 -14.12 12.80
N THR A 107 -4.49 -15.45 12.84
CA THR A 107 -4.42 -16.20 14.10
C THR A 107 -3.14 -15.89 14.88
N ALA A 108 -1.99 -15.95 14.21
CA ALA A 108 -0.69 -15.74 14.82
C ALA A 108 -0.52 -14.30 15.29
N GLN A 109 -0.78 -13.32 14.41
CA GLN A 109 -0.55 -11.92 14.75
C GLN A 109 -1.55 -11.38 15.78
N GLN A 110 -2.79 -11.90 15.85
CA GLN A 110 -3.69 -11.58 16.96
C GLN A 110 -3.17 -12.11 18.30
N GLN A 111 -2.57 -13.30 18.31
CA GLN A 111 -1.93 -13.83 19.51
C GLN A 111 -0.71 -12.98 19.91
N GLU A 112 0.15 -12.65 18.94
CA GLU A 112 1.34 -11.82 19.18
C GLU A 112 0.97 -10.42 19.66
N ILE A 113 -0.10 -9.80 19.14
CA ILE A 113 -0.63 -8.52 19.66
C ILE A 113 -0.99 -8.66 21.15
N ALA A 114 -1.74 -9.70 21.54
CA ALA A 114 -2.13 -9.90 22.93
C ALA A 114 -0.91 -10.16 23.85
N GLU A 115 0.10 -10.86 23.35
CA GLU A 115 1.37 -11.04 24.05
C GLU A 115 2.13 -9.72 24.19
N MET A 116 2.23 -8.91 23.13
CA MET A 116 2.87 -7.60 23.16
C MET A 116 2.17 -6.63 24.12
N GLU A 117 0.84 -6.56 24.10
CA GLU A 117 0.06 -5.75 25.05
C GLU A 117 0.31 -6.18 26.51
N THR A 118 0.50 -7.48 26.73
CA THR A 118 0.84 -8.00 28.06
C THR A 118 2.26 -7.62 28.47
N MET A 119 3.24 -7.82 27.58
CA MET A 119 4.65 -7.48 27.82
C MET A 119 4.84 -5.98 28.01
N LEU A 120 4.10 -5.14 27.27
CA LEU A 120 4.18 -3.68 27.31
C LEU A 120 3.86 -3.11 28.69
N LYS A 121 3.10 -3.82 29.52
CA LYS A 121 2.84 -3.42 30.92
C LYS A 121 4.13 -3.29 31.76
N ASN A 122 5.20 -3.99 31.37
CA ASN A 122 6.51 -3.90 32.03
C ASN A 122 7.35 -2.71 31.53
N TYR A 123 6.89 -2.01 30.49
CA TYR A 123 7.57 -0.88 29.85
C TYR A 123 6.61 0.32 29.77
N PRO A 124 6.20 0.89 30.93
CA PRO A 124 5.29 2.03 30.95
C PRO A 124 5.92 3.24 30.24
N TYR A 125 5.08 4.00 29.53
CA TYR A 125 5.52 5.23 28.86
C TYR A 125 5.99 6.27 29.86
N LYS A 126 7.08 6.95 29.51
CA LYS A 126 7.63 8.04 30.31
C LYS A 126 7.71 9.33 29.49
N GLU A 127 6.81 10.24 29.82
CA GLU A 127 6.74 11.55 29.18
C GLU A 127 8.03 12.35 29.38
N GLY A 128 8.50 13.00 28.31
CA GLY A 128 9.68 13.85 28.32
C GLY A 128 11.02 13.11 28.20
N GLU A 129 11.02 11.77 28.19
CA GLU A 129 12.21 11.01 27.82
C GLU A 129 12.44 11.04 26.30
N THR A 130 13.71 11.03 25.89
CA THR A 130 14.08 11.13 24.47
C THR A 130 14.37 9.76 23.88
N VAL A 131 13.82 9.50 22.70
CA VAL A 131 14.08 8.28 21.94
C VAL A 131 15.57 8.19 21.57
N PRO A 132 16.22 7.02 21.72
CA PRO A 132 17.61 6.86 21.31
C PRO A 132 17.77 7.09 19.80
N ILE A 133 18.69 7.98 19.40
CA ILE A 133 18.92 8.35 17.98
C ILE A 133 19.15 7.12 17.10
N LYS A 134 19.93 6.13 17.59
CA LYS A 134 20.18 4.89 16.83
C LYS A 134 18.91 4.08 16.54
N TYR A 135 17.92 4.13 17.43
CA TYR A 135 16.63 3.49 17.23
C TYR A 135 15.83 4.25 16.17
N VAL A 136 15.75 5.58 16.31
CA VAL A 136 15.06 6.46 15.34
C VAL A 136 15.64 6.31 13.94
N ASP A 137 16.96 6.39 13.78
CA ASP A 137 17.63 6.26 12.49
C ASP A 137 17.33 4.91 11.83
N ALA A 138 17.34 3.83 12.62
CA ALA A 138 17.08 2.49 12.13
C ALA A 138 15.61 2.31 11.71
N MET A 139 14.66 2.74 12.54
CA MET A 139 13.23 2.65 12.25
C MET A 139 12.84 3.54 11.06
N THR A 140 13.39 4.75 10.97
CA THR A 140 13.21 5.64 9.81
C THR A 140 13.67 4.96 8.52
N LYS A 141 14.85 4.34 8.53
CA LYS A 141 15.35 3.62 7.37
C LYS A 141 14.45 2.45 6.98
N ILE A 142 14.01 1.63 7.94
CA ILE A 142 13.13 0.49 7.68
C ILE A 142 11.81 0.95 7.06
N MET A 143 11.19 1.99 7.62
CA MET A 143 9.95 2.55 7.07
C MET A 143 10.14 3.11 5.66
N MET A 144 11.25 3.80 5.39
CA MET A 144 11.57 4.27 4.04
C MET A 144 11.76 3.11 3.05
N ASP A 145 12.47 2.05 3.46
CA ASP A 145 12.68 0.86 2.63
C ASP A 145 11.34 0.15 2.34
N MET A 146 10.49 0.00 3.35
CA MET A 146 9.15 -0.59 3.19
C MET A 146 8.30 0.24 2.22
N MET A 147 8.28 1.57 2.35
CA MET A 147 7.57 2.45 1.42
C MET A 147 8.11 2.34 -0.01
N HIS A 148 9.43 2.19 -0.17
CA HIS A 148 10.05 2.05 -1.48
C HIS A 148 9.77 0.69 -2.13
N GLN A 149 9.68 -0.38 -1.32
CA GLN A 149 9.43 -1.74 -1.80
C GLN A 149 7.94 -2.06 -1.96
N THR A 150 7.06 -1.32 -1.28
CA THR A 150 5.61 -1.47 -1.44
C THR A 150 5.21 -1.10 -2.88
N PRO A 151 4.49 -1.97 -3.60
CA PRO A 151 4.12 -1.71 -4.98
C PRO A 151 3.20 -0.50 -5.09
N THR A 152 3.36 0.26 -6.17
CA THR A 152 2.47 1.36 -6.53
C THR A 152 1.14 0.85 -7.07
N ASP A 153 0.12 1.72 -7.12
CA ASP A 153 -1.16 1.41 -7.74
C ASP A 153 -1.01 0.95 -9.21
N MET A 154 -0.03 1.51 -9.93
CA MET A 154 0.27 1.12 -11.30
C MET A 154 0.82 -0.31 -11.39
N GLU A 155 1.67 -0.73 -10.46
CA GLU A 155 2.22 -2.09 -10.41
C GLU A 155 1.17 -3.13 -9.99
N LEU A 156 0.19 -2.73 -9.17
CA LEU A 156 -0.94 -3.58 -8.79
C LEU A 156 -2.05 -3.61 -9.86
N LYS A 157 -1.98 -2.76 -10.88
CA LYS A 157 -3.04 -2.63 -11.88
C LYS A 157 -3.26 -3.93 -12.64
N GLY A 158 -4.48 -4.46 -12.54
CA GLY A 158 -4.89 -5.69 -13.21
C GLY A 158 -4.46 -6.98 -12.48
N LYS A 159 -3.77 -6.87 -11.34
CA LYS A 159 -3.55 -8.01 -10.45
C LYS A 159 -4.84 -8.32 -9.69
N ASP A 160 -5.07 -9.60 -9.43
CA ASP A 160 -6.17 -10.01 -8.56
C ASP A 160 -5.84 -9.74 -7.09
N VAL A 161 -6.79 -10.07 -6.21
CA VAL A 161 -6.66 -9.81 -4.77
C VAL A 161 -5.51 -10.62 -4.18
N ASP A 162 -5.38 -11.89 -4.58
CA ASP A 162 -4.36 -12.80 -4.07
C ASP A 162 -2.93 -12.29 -4.39
N CYS A 163 -2.72 -11.86 -5.63
CA CYS A 163 -1.44 -11.29 -6.05
C CYS A 163 -1.18 -9.93 -5.42
N SER A 164 -2.19 -9.06 -5.35
CA SER A 164 -2.04 -7.77 -4.69
C SER A 164 -1.71 -7.93 -3.21
N PHE A 165 -2.35 -8.88 -2.53
CA PHE A 165 -2.10 -9.20 -1.12
C PHE A 165 -0.66 -9.68 -0.93
N ALA A 166 -0.21 -10.68 -1.69
CA ALA A 166 1.16 -11.18 -1.59
C ALA A 166 2.21 -10.08 -1.87
N MET A 167 1.99 -9.26 -2.90
CA MET A 167 2.94 -8.20 -3.30
C MET A 167 3.02 -7.06 -2.27
N VAL A 168 1.93 -6.75 -1.56
CA VAL A 168 1.91 -5.71 -0.51
C VAL A 168 2.38 -6.26 0.84
N MET A 169 2.01 -7.50 1.16
CA MET A 169 2.32 -8.12 2.44
C MET A 169 3.79 -8.60 2.55
N LEU A 170 4.45 -8.84 1.41
CA LEU A 170 5.88 -9.18 1.38
C LEU A 170 6.78 -8.08 1.97
N PRO A 171 6.76 -6.83 1.48
CA PRO A 171 7.58 -5.77 2.08
C PRO A 171 7.13 -5.40 3.50
N HIS A 172 5.83 -5.56 3.83
CA HIS A 172 5.33 -5.44 5.20
C HIS A 172 6.01 -6.44 6.15
N HIS A 173 6.01 -7.73 5.81
CA HIS A 173 6.66 -8.74 6.64
C HIS A 173 8.17 -8.54 6.72
N GLN A 174 8.80 -8.09 5.63
CA GLN A 174 10.22 -7.77 5.63
C GLN A 174 10.53 -6.63 6.62
N ALA A 175 9.68 -5.61 6.69
CA ALA A 175 9.83 -4.53 7.67
C ALA A 175 9.74 -5.04 9.12
N ALA A 176 8.78 -5.90 9.44
CA ALA A 176 8.67 -6.50 10.78
C ALA A 176 9.89 -7.36 11.15
N VAL A 177 10.42 -8.14 10.20
CA VAL A 177 11.68 -8.88 10.37
C VAL A 177 12.83 -7.91 10.68
N ASP A 178 12.96 -6.82 9.92
CA ASP A 178 14.04 -5.86 10.11
C ASP A 178 13.92 -5.09 11.42
N MET A 179 12.70 -4.72 11.84
CA MET A 179 12.42 -4.12 13.14
C MET A 179 12.85 -5.04 14.28
N ALA A 180 12.49 -6.32 14.21
CA ALA A 180 12.87 -7.32 15.21
C ALA A 180 14.40 -7.54 15.23
N MET A 181 15.06 -7.54 14.07
CA MET A 181 16.52 -7.65 13.97
C MET A 181 17.24 -6.43 14.57
N VAL A 182 16.72 -5.21 14.37
CA VAL A 182 17.23 -4.00 15.02
C VAL A 182 17.07 -4.09 16.53
N PHE A 183 15.90 -4.51 17.00
CA PHE A 183 15.65 -4.73 18.42
C PHE A 183 16.66 -5.71 19.03
N LEU A 184 16.86 -6.88 18.41
CA LEU A 184 17.82 -7.89 18.86
C LEU A 184 19.27 -7.38 18.92
N LYS A 185 19.62 -6.43 18.05
CA LYS A 185 20.94 -5.79 18.04
C LYS A 185 21.10 -4.75 19.16
N LEU A 186 20.05 -3.99 19.45
CA LEU A 186 20.10 -2.92 20.45
C LEU A 186 19.88 -3.44 21.88
N GLU A 187 19.08 -4.49 22.04
CA GLU A 187 18.63 -5.04 23.31
C GLU A 187 18.92 -6.55 23.45
N PRO A 188 20.18 -7.01 23.28
CA PRO A 188 20.52 -8.44 23.24
C PRO A 188 20.31 -9.19 24.57
N GLN A 189 20.05 -8.47 25.67
CA GLN A 189 19.79 -9.02 26.99
C GLN A 189 18.34 -8.82 27.45
N SER A 190 17.48 -8.28 26.59
CA SER A 190 16.09 -8.05 26.93
C SER A 190 15.31 -9.36 27.07
N GLN A 191 14.30 -9.36 27.91
CA GLN A 191 13.37 -10.48 28.07
C GLN A 191 12.55 -10.74 26.79
N LEU A 192 12.50 -9.76 25.88
CA LEU A 192 11.77 -9.88 24.61
C LEU A 192 12.59 -10.58 23.50
N VAL A 193 13.85 -10.96 23.75
CA VAL A 193 14.71 -11.58 22.72
C VAL A 193 14.07 -12.81 22.08
N THR A 194 13.47 -13.70 22.88
CA THR A 194 12.82 -14.91 22.35
C THR A 194 11.61 -14.58 21.48
N PHE A 195 10.82 -13.58 21.88
CA PHE A 195 9.68 -13.10 21.11
C PHE A 195 10.10 -12.43 19.80
N ALA A 196 11.11 -11.57 19.82
CA ALA A 196 11.63 -10.97 18.59
C ALA A 196 12.23 -12.04 17.63
N GLN A 197 12.85 -13.10 18.17
CA GLN A 197 13.33 -14.22 17.36
C GLN A 197 12.20 -15.03 16.73
N SER A 198 11.05 -15.19 17.39
CA SER A 198 9.89 -15.89 16.79
C SER A 198 9.33 -15.10 15.62
N ILE A 199 9.16 -13.77 15.76
CA ILE A 199 8.75 -12.88 14.65
C ILE A 199 9.67 -13.09 13.44
N VAL A 200 11.00 -13.03 13.65
CA VAL A 200 11.97 -13.23 12.56
C VAL A 200 11.83 -14.61 11.93
N SER A 201 11.67 -15.66 12.73
CA SER A 201 11.57 -17.04 12.22
C SER A 201 10.30 -17.26 11.41
N ASP A 202 9.17 -16.81 11.93
CA ASP A 202 7.86 -17.13 11.37
C ASP A 202 7.56 -16.27 10.15
N GLN A 203 7.80 -14.96 10.23
CA GLN A 203 7.55 -14.08 9.10
C GLN A 203 8.49 -14.36 7.91
N LYS A 204 9.72 -14.88 8.14
CA LYS A 204 10.58 -15.36 7.04
C LYS A 204 9.96 -16.52 6.26
N LYS A 205 9.31 -17.47 6.94
CA LYS A 205 8.62 -18.59 6.27
C LYS A 205 7.42 -18.10 5.46
N GLU A 206 6.76 -17.03 5.93
CA GLU A 206 5.63 -16.42 5.23
C GLU A 206 6.10 -15.61 4.02
N ILE A 207 7.21 -14.88 4.13
CA ILE A 207 7.88 -14.21 3.01
C ILE A 207 8.25 -15.23 1.92
N GLU A 208 8.85 -16.37 2.26
CA GLU A 208 9.19 -17.42 1.30
C GLU A 208 7.95 -17.97 0.57
N GLN A 209 6.83 -18.15 1.29
CA GLN A 209 5.56 -18.57 0.69
C GLN A 209 5.02 -17.52 -0.28
N MET A 210 5.00 -16.23 0.11
CA MET A 210 4.52 -15.15 -0.75
C MET A 210 5.40 -14.95 -1.98
N GLN A 211 6.72 -14.99 -1.83
CA GLN A 211 7.67 -14.91 -2.95
C GLN A 211 7.38 -16.00 -3.98
N LYS A 212 7.26 -17.25 -3.52
CA LYS A 212 6.95 -18.38 -4.38
C LYS A 212 5.60 -18.23 -5.08
N PHE A 213 4.57 -17.74 -4.38
CA PHE A 213 3.27 -17.48 -4.99
C PHE A 213 3.36 -16.40 -6.07
N ILE A 214 4.02 -15.28 -5.78
CA ILE A 214 4.22 -14.19 -6.74
C ILE A 214 4.93 -14.67 -8.01
N GLU A 215 5.99 -15.46 -7.87
CA GLU A 215 6.78 -15.97 -9.00
C GLU A 215 6.00 -16.93 -9.91
N ASN A 216 5.08 -17.71 -9.34
CA ASN A 216 4.35 -18.75 -10.06
C ASN A 216 3.04 -18.24 -10.65
N ASP A 217 2.32 -17.39 -9.92
CA ASP A 217 0.90 -17.13 -10.16
C ASP A 217 0.60 -15.66 -10.46
N CYS A 218 1.55 -14.73 -10.25
CA CYS A 218 1.31 -13.28 -10.34
C CYS A 218 2.02 -12.56 -11.49
N LYS A 219 2.44 -13.27 -12.54
CA LYS A 219 3.11 -12.67 -13.70
C LYS A 219 2.14 -11.89 -14.59
#